data_AF-A0A8E0VB42-F1
#
_entry.id   AF-A0A8E0VB42-F1
#
_cell.length_a   1.000
_cell.length_b   1.000
_cell.length_c   1.000
_cell.angle_alpha   90.00
_cell.angle_beta   90.00
_cell.angle_gamma   90.00
#
_symmetry.space_group_name_H-M   'P 1'
#
loop_
_entity.id
_entity.type
_entity.pdbx_description
1 polymer ?
#
loop_
_entity_poly.entity_id
_entity_poly.type
_entity_poly.pdbx_seq_one_letter_code
_entity_poly.pdbx_strand_id
1 'polypeptide(L)'
;MVGDLIKSFEQELSNKYFKFVVLFFTGSLLLIIFKGVVYQPYIYNELPKIPYWFLNGTESINAIIFAGTTFIMIKKIKIKKSRFILFLSPLVFDVYLIHDNNYMRSLIWEKIFDNKNHFNSSFLLFRSLLEPLVVFSICILLAFFRGQISSFIAKMKKVSLPQISASDKQTM
;
A
#
# COMPACT_ATOMS: atom_id res chain seq x y z
N MET A 1 7.20 5.92 -31.91
CA MET A 1 6.68 4.66 -32.50
C MET A 1 6.16 3.70 -31.44
N VAL A 2 6.98 3.08 -30.58
CA VAL A 2 6.49 2.15 -29.54
C VAL A 2 5.62 2.84 -28.48
N GLY A 3 6.01 4.03 -28.03
CA GLY A 3 5.23 4.80 -27.05
C GLY A 3 3.85 5.24 -27.56
N ASP A 4 3.74 5.51 -28.86
CA ASP A 4 2.47 5.93 -29.49
C ASP A 4 1.52 4.74 -29.63
N LEU A 5 2.06 3.56 -29.97
CA LEU A 5 1.31 2.30 -29.94
C LEU A 5 0.76 2.00 -28.54
N ILE A 6 1.60 2.12 -27.50
CA ILE A 6 1.19 1.91 -26.11
C ILE A 6 0.05 2.87 -25.72
N LYS A 7 0.15 4.16 -26.07
CA LYS A 7 -0.90 5.15 -25.80
C LYS A 7 -2.21 4.84 -26.54
N SER A 8 -2.13 4.39 -27.79
CA SER A 8 -3.31 4.02 -28.58
C SER A 8 -4.04 2.82 -27.96
N PHE A 9 -3.31 1.74 -27.67
CA PHE A 9 -3.86 0.54 -27.01
C PHE A 9 -4.42 0.87 -25.63
N GLU A 10 -3.74 1.73 -24.87
CA GLU A 10 -4.22 2.21 -23.58
C GLU A 10 -5.58 2.92 -23.69
N GLN A 11 -5.72 3.79 -24.69
CA GLN A 11 -6.96 4.54 -24.90
C GLN A 11 -8.10 3.64 -25.34
N GLU A 12 -7.82 2.64 -26.19
CA GLU A 12 -8.79 1.60 -26.56
C GLU A 12 -9.22 0.75 -25.37
N LEU A 13 -8.26 0.30 -24.54
CA LEU A 13 -8.52 -0.51 -23.36
C LEU A 13 -9.41 0.23 -22.34
N SER A 14 -9.11 1.51 -22.09
CA SER A 14 -9.85 2.36 -21.15
C SER A 14 -11.25 2.77 -21.62
N ASN A 15 -11.50 2.82 -22.92
CA ASN A 15 -12.79 3.26 -23.47
C ASN A 15 -13.65 2.08 -23.93
N LYS A 16 -13.13 1.21 -24.79
CA LYS A 16 -13.87 0.12 -25.43
C LYS A 16 -14.03 -1.09 -24.50
N TYR A 17 -12.95 -1.51 -23.85
CA TYR A 17 -12.92 -2.74 -23.07
C TYR A 17 -13.12 -2.54 -21.56
N PHE A 18 -13.34 -1.31 -21.11
CA PHE A 18 -13.43 -1.01 -19.68
C PHE A 18 -14.57 -1.75 -18.95
N LYS A 19 -15.69 -2.02 -19.62
CA LYS A 19 -16.77 -2.84 -19.04
C LYS A 19 -16.28 -4.25 -18.67
N PHE A 20 -15.44 -4.85 -19.51
CA PHE A 20 -14.82 -6.15 -19.22
C PHE A 20 -13.81 -6.04 -18.08
N VAL A 21 -13.03 -4.95 -18.02
CA VAL A 21 -12.11 -4.70 -16.89
C VAL A 21 -12.88 -4.65 -15.55
N VAL A 22 -14.02 -3.96 -15.52
CA VAL A 22 -14.89 -3.90 -14.33
C VAL A 22 -15.46 -5.28 -13.99
N LEU A 23 -15.88 -6.05 -15.00
CA LEU A 23 -16.37 -7.42 -14.80
C LEU A 23 -15.29 -8.33 -14.19
N PHE A 24 -14.07 -8.32 -14.73
CA PHE A 24 -12.96 -9.10 -14.19
C PHE A 24 -12.55 -8.66 -12.78
N PHE A 25 -12.54 -7.35 -12.53
CA PHE A 25 -12.27 -6.81 -11.19
C PHE A 25 -13.30 -7.29 -10.17
N THR A 26 -14.59 -7.15 -10.48
CA THR A 26 -15.68 -7.57 -9.58
C THR A 26 -15.70 -9.09 -9.35
N GLY A 27 -15.51 -9.89 -10.41
CA GLY A 27 -15.41 -11.34 -10.28
C GLY A 27 -14.22 -11.78 -9.43
N SER A 28 -13.05 -11.17 -9.63
CA SER A 28 -11.86 -11.45 -8.83
C SER A 28 -12.03 -11.07 -7.36
N LEU A 29 -12.66 -9.92 -7.09
CA LEU A 29 -13.00 -9.47 -5.74
C LEU A 29 -13.96 -10.45 -5.03
N LEU A 30 -14.99 -10.92 -5.74
CA LEU A 30 -15.94 -11.91 -5.19
C LEU A 30 -15.25 -13.21 -4.83
N LEU A 31 -14.29 -13.69 -5.64
CA LEU A 31 -13.52 -14.90 -5.32
C LEU A 31 -12.66 -14.73 -4.07
N ILE A 32 -12.04 -13.55 -3.88
CA ILE A 32 -11.25 -13.24 -2.67
C ILE A 32 -12.15 -13.23 -1.43
N ILE A 33 -13.32 -12.61 -1.52
CA ILE A 33 -14.30 -12.58 -0.42
C ILE A 33 -14.83 -13.99 -0.13
N PHE A 34 -15.19 -14.75 -1.17
CA PHE A 34 -15.64 -16.14 -1.01
C PHE A 34 -14.59 -17.00 -0.29
N LYS A 35 -13.31 -16.84 -0.64
CA LYS A 35 -12.21 -17.51 0.05
C LYS A 35 -12.22 -17.20 1.55
N GLY A 36 -12.28 -15.92 1.91
CA GLY A 36 -12.21 -15.48 3.31
C GLY A 36 -13.44 -15.82 4.15
N VAL A 37 -14.65 -15.75 3.57
CA VAL A 37 -15.92 -15.89 4.32
C VAL A 37 -16.44 -17.32 4.31
N VAL A 38 -16.30 -18.02 3.20
CA VAL A 38 -16.94 -19.32 3.00
C VAL A 38 -15.90 -20.43 3.02
N TYR A 39 -14.87 -20.29 2.20
CA TYR A 39 -13.90 -21.38 2.01
C TYR A 39 -13.09 -21.65 3.28
N GLN A 40 -12.46 -20.62 3.83
CA GLN A 40 -11.56 -20.71 4.97
C GLN A 40 -12.24 -21.26 6.25
N PRO A 41 -13.41 -20.73 6.70
CA PRO A 41 -14.03 -21.20 7.94
C PRO A 41 -14.87 -22.48 7.82
N TYR A 42 -15.53 -22.74 6.68
CA TYR A 42 -16.53 -23.83 6.59
C TYR A 42 -16.12 -25.00 5.71
N ILE A 43 -15.30 -24.77 4.69
CA ILE A 43 -15.07 -25.75 3.61
C ILE A 43 -13.64 -26.30 3.62
N TYR A 44 -12.70 -25.59 4.24
CA TYR A 44 -11.27 -25.89 4.19
C TYR A 44 -10.91 -27.32 4.65
N ASN A 45 -11.62 -27.85 5.65
CA ASN A 45 -11.37 -29.19 6.19
C ASN A 45 -12.17 -30.31 5.47
N GLU A 46 -13.23 -29.96 4.73
CA GLU A 46 -14.21 -30.89 4.19
C GLU A 46 -14.04 -31.17 2.68
N LEU A 47 -13.47 -30.21 1.93
CA LEU A 47 -13.23 -30.33 0.49
C LEU A 47 -11.74 -30.36 0.15
N PRO A 48 -11.37 -30.89 -1.03
CA PRO A 48 -10.00 -30.82 -1.51
C PRO A 48 -9.49 -29.38 -1.52
N LYS A 49 -8.23 -29.23 -1.10
CA LYS A 49 -7.55 -27.94 -1.02
C LYS A 49 -7.55 -27.27 -2.40
N ILE A 50 -8.04 -26.02 -2.47
CA ILE A 50 -8.00 -25.25 -3.71
C ILE A 50 -6.53 -25.14 -4.15
N PRO A 51 -6.23 -25.35 -5.45
CA PRO A 51 -4.88 -25.27 -5.97
C PRO A 51 -4.20 -23.95 -5.62
N TYR A 52 -2.94 -24.06 -5.19
CA TYR A 52 -2.16 -22.91 -4.74
C TYR A 52 -2.02 -21.83 -5.82
N TRP A 53 -1.84 -22.25 -7.07
CA TRP A 53 -1.69 -21.39 -8.25
C TRP A 53 -2.94 -20.59 -8.61
N PHE A 54 -4.13 -20.97 -8.13
CA PHE A 54 -5.39 -20.34 -8.53
C PHE A 54 -5.87 -19.26 -7.56
N LEU A 55 -5.97 -19.57 -6.25
CA LEU A 55 -6.55 -18.66 -5.25
C LEU A 55 -5.77 -18.62 -3.91
N ASN A 56 -4.84 -19.54 -3.67
CA ASN A 56 -4.20 -19.60 -2.35
C ASN A 56 -2.97 -18.70 -2.23
N GLY A 57 -2.12 -18.68 -3.26
CA GLY A 57 -0.88 -17.90 -3.27
C GLY A 57 -1.10 -16.41 -3.51
N THR A 58 -0.16 -15.60 -3.01
CA THR A 58 -0.04 -14.16 -3.31
C THR A 58 0.29 -13.89 -4.78
N GLU A 59 0.92 -14.86 -5.42
CA GLU A 59 1.30 -14.94 -6.83
C GLU A 59 0.29 -15.74 -7.67
N SER A 60 -0.89 -16.01 -7.11
CA SER A 60 -1.93 -16.73 -7.84
C SER A 60 -2.41 -15.96 -9.07
N ILE A 61 -2.93 -16.69 -10.05
CA ILE A 61 -3.47 -16.11 -11.29
C ILE A 61 -4.56 -15.07 -10.95
N ASN A 62 -5.41 -15.37 -9.96
CA ASN A 62 -6.43 -14.42 -9.52
C ASN A 62 -5.83 -13.12 -8.96
N ALA A 63 -4.71 -13.20 -8.21
CA ALA A 63 -4.04 -12.00 -7.69
C ALA A 63 -3.46 -11.13 -8.82
N ILE A 64 -2.90 -11.75 -9.86
CA ILE A 64 -2.38 -11.02 -11.04
C ILE A 64 -3.51 -10.33 -11.80
N ILE A 65 -4.64 -11.02 -12.01
CA ILE A 65 -5.83 -10.44 -12.64
C ILE A 65 -6.37 -9.28 -11.81
N PHE A 66 -6.46 -9.46 -10.49
CA PHE A 66 -6.90 -8.41 -9.57
C PHE A 66 -5.99 -7.18 -9.63
N ALA A 67 -4.68 -7.36 -9.56
CA ALA A 67 -3.70 -6.28 -9.60
C ALA A 67 -3.76 -5.53 -10.94
N GLY A 68 -3.78 -6.25 -12.07
CA GLY A 68 -3.85 -5.65 -13.41
C GLY A 68 -5.13 -4.86 -13.63
N THR A 69 -6.28 -5.42 -13.24
CA THR A 69 -7.57 -4.72 -13.38
C THR A 69 -7.68 -3.52 -12.44
N THR A 70 -7.19 -3.62 -11.20
CA THR A 70 -7.12 -2.51 -10.23
C THR A 70 -6.26 -1.37 -10.78
N PHE A 71 -5.11 -1.67 -11.38
CA PHE A 71 -4.24 -0.67 -11.98
C PHE A 71 -4.94 0.10 -13.11
N ILE A 72 -5.62 -0.60 -14.02
CA ILE A 72 -6.39 0.03 -15.11
C ILE A 72 -7.55 0.87 -14.55
N MET A 73 -8.22 0.38 -13.51
CA MET A 73 -9.29 1.11 -12.82
C MET A 73 -8.79 2.43 -12.23
N ILE A 74 -7.71 2.39 -11.44
CA ILE A 74 -7.10 3.59 -10.83
C ILE A 74 -6.67 4.58 -11.91
N LYS A 75 -6.10 4.08 -13.01
CA LYS A 75 -5.64 4.91 -14.12
C LYS A 75 -6.77 5.71 -14.81
N LYS A 76 -7.98 5.14 -14.88
CA LYS A 76 -9.14 5.84 -15.43
C LYS A 76 -9.68 6.93 -14.49
N ILE A 77 -9.44 6.79 -13.18
CA ILE A 77 -9.91 7.77 -12.20
C ILE A 77 -9.13 9.08 -12.41
N LYS A 78 -9.84 10.14 -12.79
CA LYS A 78 -9.30 11.49 -12.85
C LYS A 78 -9.19 12.06 -11.43
N ILE A 79 -8.05 11.87 -10.79
CA ILE A 79 -7.79 12.39 -9.45
C ILE A 79 -7.51 13.90 -9.54
N LYS A 80 -8.37 14.71 -8.92
CA LYS A 80 -8.14 16.15 -8.78
C LYS A 80 -7.03 16.38 -7.74
N LYS A 81 -6.08 17.27 -8.04
CA LYS A 81 -5.05 17.67 -7.08
C LYS A 81 -5.72 18.40 -5.92
N SER A 82 -5.66 17.81 -4.72
CA SER A 82 -6.08 18.45 -3.47
C SER A 82 -4.88 18.68 -2.57
N ARG A 83 -4.97 19.64 -1.63
CA ARG A 83 -3.89 19.89 -0.66
C ARG A 83 -3.56 18.65 0.16
N PHE A 84 -4.58 17.84 0.49
CA PHE A 84 -4.41 16.58 1.21
C PHE A 84 -3.60 15.56 0.41
N ILE A 85 -3.89 15.37 -0.87
CA ILE A 85 -3.16 14.41 -1.71
C ILE A 85 -1.70 14.85 -1.89
N LEU A 86 -1.48 16.14 -2.12
CA LEU A 86 -0.13 16.70 -2.26
C LEU A 86 0.69 16.56 -0.96
N PHE A 87 0.04 16.70 0.20
CA PHE A 87 0.66 16.50 1.50
C PHE A 87 0.95 15.02 1.79
N LEU A 88 0.01 14.12 1.48
CA LEU A 88 0.11 12.71 1.82
C LEU A 88 1.02 11.92 0.88
N SER A 89 1.09 12.31 -0.40
CA SER A 89 1.86 11.61 -1.43
C SER A 89 3.33 11.33 -1.04
N PRO A 90 4.11 12.29 -0.51
CA PRO A 90 5.48 12.00 -0.06
C PRO A 90 5.53 11.14 1.21
N LEU A 91 4.51 11.23 2.09
CA LEU A 91 4.47 10.48 3.34
C LEU A 91 4.19 8.98 3.14
N VAL A 92 3.48 8.60 2.07
CA VAL A 92 3.18 7.18 1.79
C VAL A 92 4.45 6.35 1.61
N PHE A 93 5.49 6.92 1.00
CA PHE A 93 6.78 6.23 0.86
C PHE A 93 7.48 6.03 2.21
N ASP A 94 7.44 7.03 3.09
CA ASP A 94 7.97 6.91 4.46
C ASP A 94 7.21 5.84 5.26
N VAL A 95 5.88 5.81 5.13
CA VAL A 95 5.03 4.80 5.76
C VAL A 95 5.41 3.40 5.31
N TYR A 96 5.60 3.22 3.99
CA TYR A 96 6.07 1.95 3.43
C TYR A 96 7.39 1.51 4.07
N LEU A 97 8.40 2.40 4.15
CA LEU A 97 9.69 2.07 4.74
C LEU A 97 9.60 1.69 6.23
N ILE A 98 8.75 2.36 7.00
CA ILE A 98 8.56 2.06 8.43
C ILE A 98 7.91 0.69 8.60
N HIS A 99 6.82 0.43 7.87
CA HIS A 99 6.04 -0.79 7.99
C HIS A 99 6.74 -2.02 7.42
N ASP A 100 7.47 -1.85 6.31
CA ASP A 100 8.09 -2.94 5.55
C ASP A 100 9.40 -3.46 6.18
N ASN A 101 9.91 -2.78 7.21
CA ASN A 101 11.07 -3.24 7.96
C ASN A 101 10.74 -4.57 8.68
N ASN A 102 11.58 -5.59 8.49
CA ASN A 102 11.46 -6.92 9.12
C ASN A 102 11.14 -6.88 10.63
N TYR A 103 11.77 -5.96 11.37
CA TYR A 103 11.52 -5.78 12.80
C TYR A 103 10.12 -5.22 13.07
N MET A 104 9.74 -4.15 12.36
CA MET A 104 8.44 -3.51 12.56
C MET A 104 7.29 -4.40 12.10
N ARG A 105 7.46 -5.09 10.97
CA ARG A 105 6.49 -6.05 10.45
C ARG A 105 6.20 -7.16 11.46
N SER A 106 7.23 -7.78 12.02
CA SER A 106 7.05 -8.84 13.04
C SER A 106 6.43 -8.29 14.32
N LEU A 107 6.86 -7.12 14.79
CA LEU A 107 6.28 -6.47 15.96
C LEU A 107 4.78 -6.17 15.77
N ILE A 108 4.39 -5.59 14.63
CA ILE A 108 3.00 -5.23 14.35
C ILE A 108 2.13 -6.48 14.22
N TRP A 109 2.48 -7.39 13.32
CA TRP A 109 1.58 -8.47 12.95
C TRP A 109 1.66 -9.70 13.87
N GLU A 110 2.80 -9.95 14.50
CA GLU A 110 2.97 -11.10 15.40
C GLU A 110 2.79 -10.73 16.87
N LYS A 111 3.28 -9.57 17.32
CA LYS A 111 3.20 -9.19 18.75
C LYS A 111 1.99 -8.34 19.11
N ILE A 112 1.62 -7.36 18.27
CA ILE A 112 0.51 -6.45 18.58
C ILE A 112 -0.83 -7.07 18.18
N PHE A 113 -0.97 -7.47 16.92
CA PHE A 113 -2.25 -8.00 16.42
C PHE A 113 -2.38 -9.52 16.53
N ASP A 114 -1.26 -10.24 16.64
CA ASP A 114 -1.22 -11.70 16.77
C ASP A 114 -2.09 -12.41 15.70
N ASN A 115 -1.83 -12.07 14.44
CA ASN A 115 -2.69 -12.49 13.33
C ASN A 115 -2.66 -13.99 13.07
N LYS A 116 -1.62 -14.69 13.58
CA LYS A 116 -1.50 -16.15 13.47
C LYS A 116 -2.63 -16.85 14.26
N ASN A 117 -2.92 -16.38 15.47
CA ASN A 117 -3.94 -17.01 16.33
C ASN A 117 -5.37 -16.67 15.91
N HIS A 118 -5.55 -15.58 15.15
CA HIS A 118 -6.87 -15.14 14.70
C HIS A 118 -7.20 -15.48 13.25
N PHE A 119 -6.36 -16.29 12.60
CA PHE A 119 -6.53 -16.67 11.21
C PHE A 119 -7.79 -17.50 10.92
N ASN A 120 -8.30 -18.26 11.90
CA ASN A 120 -9.56 -19.02 11.74
C ASN A 120 -10.78 -18.32 12.37
N SER A 121 -10.64 -17.07 12.79
CA SER A 121 -11.75 -16.34 13.41
C SER A 121 -12.77 -15.86 12.38
N SER A 122 -14.07 -15.90 12.73
CA SER A 122 -15.15 -15.39 11.87
C SER A 122 -15.03 -13.89 11.55
N PHE A 123 -14.23 -13.16 12.34
CA PHE A 123 -13.96 -11.73 12.15
C PHE A 123 -12.72 -11.44 11.30
N LEU A 124 -12.14 -12.44 10.62
CA LEU A 124 -10.93 -12.26 9.82
C LEU A 124 -11.07 -11.14 8.80
N LEU A 125 -12.19 -11.05 8.07
CA LEU A 125 -12.38 -9.99 7.09
C LEU A 125 -12.34 -8.60 7.73
N PHE A 126 -13.04 -8.42 8.85
CA PHE A 126 -13.10 -7.14 9.53
C PHE A 126 -11.72 -6.72 10.05
N ARG A 127 -11.00 -7.66 10.65
CA ARG A 127 -9.62 -7.45 11.12
C ARG A 127 -8.67 -7.13 9.96
N SER A 128 -8.77 -7.87 8.86
CA SER A 128 -7.92 -7.66 7.68
C SER A 128 -8.10 -6.29 7.02
N LEU A 129 -9.23 -5.61 7.25
CA LEU A 129 -9.46 -4.24 6.78
C LEU A 129 -9.07 -3.20 7.84
N LEU A 130 -9.44 -3.44 9.10
CA LEU A 130 -9.26 -2.45 10.16
C LEU A 130 -7.80 -2.32 10.61
N GLU A 131 -7.08 -3.44 10.77
CA GLU A 131 -5.71 -3.42 11.28
C GLU A 131 -4.76 -2.66 10.34
N PRO A 132 -4.75 -2.88 9.00
CA PRO A 132 -3.92 -2.08 8.10
C PRO A 132 -4.27 -0.60 8.12
N LEU A 133 -5.54 -0.22 8.27
CA LEU A 133 -5.95 1.19 8.37
C LEU A 133 -5.40 1.87 9.63
N VAL A 134 -5.43 1.15 10.76
CA VAL A 134 -4.85 1.63 12.03
C VAL A 134 -3.34 1.78 11.89
N VAL A 135 -2.66 0.76 11.36
CA VAL A 135 -1.21 0.79 11.14
C VAL A 135 -0.82 1.93 10.20
N PHE A 136 -1.52 2.08 9.08
CA PHE A 136 -1.27 3.15 8.11
C PHE A 136 -1.42 4.53 8.75
N SER A 137 -2.46 4.73 9.56
CA SER A 137 -2.69 5.99 10.28
C SER A 137 -1.57 6.32 11.27
N ILE A 138 -1.13 5.33 12.05
CA ILE A 138 -0.02 5.49 13.00
C ILE A 138 1.29 5.79 12.26
N CYS A 139 1.58 5.07 11.19
CA CYS A 139 2.78 5.31 10.39
C CYS A 139 2.79 6.71 9.75
N ILE A 140 1.64 7.22 9.30
CA ILE A 140 1.52 8.60 8.79
C ILE A 140 1.88 9.61 9.88
N LEU A 141 1.36 9.42 11.09
CA LEU A 141 1.66 10.30 12.22
C LEU A 141 3.17 10.30 12.52
N LEU A 142 3.78 9.12 12.60
CA LEU A 142 5.23 8.99 12.82
C LEU A 142 6.06 9.65 11.70
N ALA A 143 5.67 9.44 10.44
CA ALA A 143 6.33 10.06 9.29
C ALA A 143 6.22 11.60 9.33
N PHE A 144 5.05 12.11 9.73
CA PHE A 144 4.84 13.55 9.89
C PHE A 144 5.74 14.15 10.99
N PHE A 145 5.81 13.52 12.17
CA PHE A 145 6.68 13.98 13.26
C PHE A 145 8.16 13.96 12.85
N ARG A 146 8.60 12.93 12.13
CA ARG A 146 9.97 12.84 11.58
C ARG A 146 10.31 14.04 10.70
N GLY A 147 9.38 14.45 9.83
CA GLY A 147 9.54 15.63 8.98
C GLY A 147 9.71 16.92 9.78
N GLN A 148 8.91 17.10 10.84
CA GLN A 148 9.02 18.27 11.73
C GLN A 148 10.38 18.31 12.43
N ILE A 149 10.84 17.19 12.99
CA ILE A 149 12.13 17.08 13.68
C ILE A 149 13.28 17.40 12.73
N SER A 150 13.27 16.85 11.51
CA SER A 150 14.30 17.12 10.50
C SER A 150 14.40 18.61 10.16
N SER A 151 13.26 19.29 9.98
CA SER A 151 13.24 20.73 9.70
C SER A 151 13.76 21.55 10.88
N PHE A 152 13.45 21.14 12.10
CA PHE A 152 13.94 21.76 13.33
C PHE A 152 15.47 21.61 13.46
N ILE A 153 16.01 20.40 13.23
CA ILE A 153 17.45 20.15 13.26
C ILE A 153 18.18 20.95 12.17
N ALA A 154 17.62 21.02 10.96
CA ALA A 154 18.19 21.82 9.88
C ALA A 154 18.24 23.31 10.24
N LYS A 155 17.19 23.84 10.90
CA LYS A 155 17.16 25.21 11.43
C LYS A 155 18.25 25.45 12.47
N MET A 156 18.45 24.51 13.40
CA MET A 156 19.52 24.57 14.40
C MET A 156 20.92 24.55 13.77
N LYS A 157 21.15 23.69 12.77
CA LYS A 157 22.45 23.60 12.06
C LYS A 157 22.78 24.87 11.27
N LYS A 158 21.76 25.53 10.70
CA LYS A 158 21.93 26.83 10.02
C LYS A 158 22.31 27.95 10.98
N VAL A 159 21.90 27.87 12.25
CA VAL A 159 22.26 28.84 13.31
C VAL A 159 23.68 28.60 13.84
N SER A 160 24.20 27.37 13.79
CA SER A 160 25.58 27.06 14.24
C SER A 160 26.68 27.34 13.19
N LEU A 161 26.36 27.38 11.89
CA LEU A 161 27.31 27.64 10.80
C LEU A 161 27.58 29.11 10.37
N PRO A 162 26.92 30.18 10.84
CA PRO A 162 27.24 31.55 10.43
C PRO A 162 28.42 32.19 11.18
N GLN A 163 29.06 31.53 12.15
CA GLN A 163 30.08 32.17 13.01
C GLN A 163 31.52 31.63 12.81
N ILE A 164 31.71 30.51 12.12
CA ILE A 164 33.06 29.92 11.94
C ILE A 164 33.77 30.46 10.68
N SER A 165 33.02 30.92 9.66
CA SER A 165 33.64 31.44 8.43
C SER A 165 34.11 32.90 8.50
N ALA A 166 33.74 33.65 9.55
CA ALA A 166 34.05 35.08 9.65
C ALA A 166 35.27 35.40 10.54
N SER A 167 35.73 34.45 11.37
CA SER A 167 36.85 34.70 12.29
C SER A 167 38.24 34.34 11.73
N ASP A 168 38.33 33.46 10.72
CA ASP A 168 39.63 32.98 10.20
C ASP A 168 40.17 33.75 8.98
N LYS A 169 39.52 34.86 8.57
CA LYS A 169 39.99 35.71 7.46
C LYS A 169 40.52 37.08 7.88
N GLN A 170 40.72 37.33 9.17
CA GLN A 170 41.28 38.61 9.67
C GLN A 170 42.65 38.49 10.34
N THR A 171 43.26 37.29 10.39
CA THR A 171 44.63 37.11 10.88
C THR A 171 45.41 36.13 10.00
N MET A 172 45.68 36.50 8.76
CA MET A 172 46.91 36.12 8.06
C MET A 172 47.17 37.05 6.87
#